data_AF-A0A7Z0B0P9-F1
#
_entry.id   AF-A0A7Z0B0P9-F1
#
_cell.length_a   1.000
_cell.length_b   1.000
_cell.length_c   1.000
_cell.angle_alpha   90.00
_cell.angle_beta   90.00
_cell.angle_gamma   90.00
#
_symmetry.space_group_name_H-M   'P 1'
#
loop_
_entity.id
_entity.type
_entity.pdbx_description
1 polymer ?
#
loop_
_entity_poly.entity_id
_entity_poly.type
_entity_poly.pdbx_seq_one_letter_code
_entity_poly.pdbx_strand_id
1 'polypeptide(L)' 'MVAEKIRKRVESAGLANKDTQSGHVTISVGCASCQPPEGGSAAALLAAADAQLYSAKAAGRNRVMARAITAQLAV' A
#
# COMPACT_ATOMS: atom_id res chain seq x y z
N MET A 1 -5.43 -1.87 -10.38
CA MET A 1 -4.34 -2.57 -9.64
C MET A 1 -4.92 -3.63 -8.70
N VAL A 2 -4.19 -4.72 -8.41
CA VAL A 2 -4.66 -5.82 -7.54
C VAL A 2 -4.94 -5.34 -6.11
N ALA A 3 -4.06 -4.52 -5.53
CA ALA A 3 -4.24 -3.95 -4.20
C ALA A 3 -5.57 -3.19 -4.03
N GLU A 4 -5.96 -2.39 -5.04
CA GLU A 4 -7.22 -1.64 -4.99
C GLU A 4 -8.45 -2.56 -5.06
N LYS A 5 -8.36 -3.67 -5.79
CA LYS A 5 -9.43 -4.69 -5.79
C LYS A 5 -9.58 -5.31 -4.40
N ILE A 6 -8.47 -5.61 -3.73
CA ILE A 6 -8.50 -6.17 -2.36
C ILE A 6 -9.09 -5.15 -1.39
N ARG A 7 -8.63 -3.88 -1.43
CA ARG A 7 -9.14 -2.80 -0.57
C ARG A 7 -10.65 -2.63 -0.70
N LYS A 8 -11.15 -2.50 -1.94
CA LYS A 8 -12.58 -2.38 -2.23
C LYS A 8 -13.39 -3.57 -1.76
N ARG A 9 -12.88 -4.80 -1.94
CA ARG A 9 -13.59 -6.01 -1.48
C ARG A 9 -13.75 -6.06 0.04
N VAL A 10 -12.72 -5.66 0.79
CA VAL A 10 -12.80 -5.60 2.27
C VAL A 10 -13.78 -4.51 2.71
N GLU A 11 -13.70 -3.31 2.12
CA GLU A 11 -14.65 -2.22 2.39
C GLU A 11 -16.10 -2.65 2.09
N SER A 12 -16.34 -3.25 0.92
CA SER A 12 -17.67 -3.71 0.51
C SER A 12 -18.21 -4.89 1.33
N ALA A 13 -17.35 -5.59 2.08
CA ALA A 13 -17.81 -6.68 2.94
C ALA A 13 -18.63 -6.16 4.13
N GLY A 14 -18.58 -4.86 4.44
CA GLY A 14 -19.46 -4.22 5.43
C GLY A 14 -19.28 -4.77 6.85
N LEU A 15 -18.12 -5.33 7.16
CA LEU A 15 -17.83 -5.90 8.48
C LEU A 15 -17.89 -4.79 9.52
N ALA A 16 -18.80 -4.89 10.48
CA ALA A 16 -19.05 -3.83 11.45
C ALA A 16 -17.78 -3.52 12.29
N ASN A 17 -17.47 -2.24 12.41
CA ASN A 17 -16.45 -1.74 13.32
C ASN A 17 -16.88 -0.35 13.80
N LYS A 18 -17.62 -0.32 14.91
CA LYS A 18 -18.32 0.88 15.38
C LYS A 18 -17.37 1.96 15.92
N ASP A 19 -16.14 1.57 16.26
CA ASP A 19 -15.14 2.48 16.82
C ASP A 19 -14.37 3.26 15.74
N THR A 20 -14.65 3.01 14.46
CA THR A 20 -14.02 3.73 13.33
C THR A 20 -14.98 4.74 12.70
N GLN A 21 -14.43 5.79 12.10
CA GLN A 21 -15.19 6.84 11.42
C GLN A 21 -16.10 6.30 10.28
N SER A 22 -15.69 5.22 9.62
CA SER A 22 -16.49 4.57 8.57
C SER A 22 -17.61 3.66 9.11
N GLY A 23 -17.58 3.29 10.39
CA GLY A 23 -18.51 2.34 11.00
C GLY A 23 -18.31 0.87 10.56
N HIS A 24 -17.33 0.63 9.69
CA HIS A 24 -16.97 -0.69 9.16
C HIS A 24 -15.47 -0.82 8.95
N VAL A 25 -15.00 -2.07 8.87
CA VAL A 25 -13.60 -2.43 8.64
C VAL A 25 -13.14 -1.97 7.26
N THR A 26 -11.97 -1.34 7.23
CA THR A 26 -11.26 -0.99 6.00
C THR A 26 -9.79 -1.39 6.13
N ILE A 27 -9.06 -1.42 5.02
CA ILE A 27 -7.61 -1.68 5.01
C ILE A 27 -6.84 -0.56 4.30
N SER A 28 -5.61 -0.33 4.75
CA SER A 28 -4.63 0.47 4.01
C SER A 28 -3.59 -0.48 3.44
N VAL A 29 -3.15 -0.25 2.20
CA VAL A 29 -2.23 -1.16 1.51
C VAL A 29 -1.05 -0.37 0.96
N GLY A 30 0.16 -0.83 1.26
CA GLY A 30 1.40 -0.35 0.65
C GLY A 30 1.89 -1.33 -0.40
N CYS A 31 2.33 -0.83 -1.54
CA CYS A 31 2.91 -1.65 -2.61
C CYS A 31 4.23 -1.06 -3.11
N ALA A 32 5.18 -1.93 -3.41
CA ALA A 32 6.38 -1.56 -4.14
C ALA A 32 6.64 -2.57 -5.26
N SER A 33 7.16 -2.09 -6.38
CA SER A 33 7.59 -2.91 -7.51
C SER A 33 8.92 -2.39 -8.04
N CYS A 34 9.77 -3.29 -8.52
CA CYS A 34 11.02 -2.95 -9.19
C CYS A 34 11.29 -3.96 -10.29
N GLN A 35 12.08 -3.58 -11.28
CA GLN A 35 12.76 -4.56 -12.12
C GLN A 35 14.14 -4.83 -11.51
N PRO A 36 14.53 -6.09 -11.22
CA PRO A 36 15.89 -6.38 -10.79
C PRO A 36 16.91 -5.86 -11.83
N PRO A 37 18.01 -5.20 -11.41
CA PRO A 37 18.49 -5.06 -10.03
C PRO A 37 18.05 -3.78 -9.29
N GLU A 38 17.15 -2.96 -9.86
CA GLU A 38 16.83 -1.59 -9.41
C GLU A 38 16.24 -1.51 -7.99
N GLY A 39 15.61 -2.59 -7.50
CA GLY A 39 15.12 -2.71 -6.12
C GLY A 39 16.15 -3.15 -5.09
N GLY A 40 17.40 -3.37 -5.51
CA GLY A 40 18.48 -3.86 -4.65
C GLY A 40 18.23 -5.29 -4.17
N SER A 41 17.59 -5.43 -3.01
CA SER A 41 17.31 -6.71 -2.37
C SER A 41 15.82 -6.90 -2.10
N ALA A 42 15.40 -8.15 -1.89
CA ALA A 42 14.04 -8.44 -1.45
C ALA A 42 13.66 -7.69 -0.15
N ALA A 43 14.62 -7.53 0.77
CA ALA A 43 14.41 -6.77 2.00
C ALA A 43 14.20 -5.28 1.73
N ALA A 44 14.95 -4.69 0.79
CA ALA A 44 14.76 -3.29 0.39
C ALA A 44 13.40 -3.07 -0.31
N LEU A 45 12.98 -4.01 -1.17
CA LEU A 45 11.66 -3.96 -1.80
C LEU A 45 10.52 -4.06 -0.76
N LEU A 46 10.67 -4.95 0.23
CA LEU A 46 9.70 -5.08 1.33
C LEU A 46 9.64 -3.81 2.19
N ALA A 47 10.79 -3.24 2.54
CA ALA A 47 10.86 -1.98 3.28
C ALA A 47 10.20 -0.82 2.51
N ALA A 48 10.37 -0.78 1.19
CA ALA A 48 9.70 0.20 0.35
C ALA A 48 8.17 0.02 0.35
N ALA A 49 7.67 -1.23 0.31
CA ALA A 49 6.24 -1.51 0.40
C ALA A 49 5.68 -1.10 1.78
N ASP A 50 6.41 -1.36 2.86
CA ASP A 50 6.02 -0.95 4.22
C ASP A 50 6.00 0.58 4.37
N ALA A 51 6.98 1.29 3.79
CA ALA A 51 6.96 2.74 3.74
C ALA A 51 5.71 3.29 3.03
N GLN A 52 5.24 2.63 1.97
CA GLN A 52 3.97 2.98 1.31
C GLN A 52 2.76 2.65 2.19
N LEU A 53 2.79 1.58 3.00
CA LEU A 53 1.73 1.26 3.95
C LEU A 53 1.61 2.36 5.02
N TYR A 54 2.74 2.81 5.57
CA TYR A 54 2.76 3.94 6.50
C TYR A 54 2.25 5.22 5.83
N SER A 55 2.66 5.50 4.59
CA SER A 55 2.16 6.65 3.82
C SER A 55 0.65 6.60 3.62
N ALA A 56 0.08 5.42 3.33
CA ALA A 56 -1.37 5.24 3.19
C ALA A 56 -2.10 5.52 4.52
N LYS A 57 -1.54 5.06 5.64
CA LYS A 57 -2.09 5.33 6.98
C LYS A 57 -2.04 6.83 7.32
N ALA A 58 -0.89 7.47 7.11
CA ALA A 58 -0.68 8.89 7.38
C ALA A 58 -1.58 9.79 6.53
N ALA A 59 -1.84 9.41 5.28
CA ALA A 59 -2.72 10.16 4.38
C ALA A 59 -4.22 10.01 4.69
N GLY A 60 -4.61 9.30 5.76
CA GLY A 60 -6.01 9.14 6.17
C GLY A 60 -6.58 7.74 6.01
N ARG A 61 -5.73 6.71 5.92
CA ARG A 61 -6.12 5.29 5.85
C ARG A 61 -7.05 4.98 4.65
N ASN A 62 -7.61 3.76 4.63
CA ASN A 62 -8.53 3.25 3.61
C ASN A 62 -8.10 3.59 2.16
N ARG A 63 -6.83 3.35 1.82
CA ARG A 63 -6.29 3.66 0.50
C ARG A 63 -5.08 2.79 0.16
N VAL A 64 -4.74 2.80 -1.12
CA VAL A 64 -3.52 2.19 -1.64
C VAL A 64 -2.51 3.29 -1.93
N MET A 65 -1.29 3.11 -1.45
CA MET A 65 -0.12 3.86 -1.91
C MET A 65 0.85 2.88 -2.56
N ALA A 66 1.43 3.28 -3.69
CA ALA A 66 2.32 2.41 -4.45
C ALA A 66 3.52 3.19 -4.98
N ARG A 67 4.67 2.53 -5.01
CA ARG A 67 5.90 3.08 -5.58
C ARG A 67 6.52 2.10 -6.57
N ALA A 68 6.76 2.56 -7.79
CA ALA A 68 7.71 1.91 -8.69
C ALA A 68 9.12 2.40 -8.34
N ILE A 69 10.02 1.48 -8.02
CA ILE A 69 11.44 1.75 -7.82
C ILE A 69 12.08 1.64 -9.20
N THR A 70 12.62 2.76 -9.68
CA THR A 70 13.36 2.86 -10.94
C THR A 70 14.78 3.34 -10.63
N ALA A 71 15.78 2.90 -11.38
CA ALA A 71 17.10 3.51 -11.31
C ALA A 71 17.01 4.99 -11.72
N GLN A 72 17.54 5.91 -10.91
CA GLN A 72 17.82 7.25 -11.39
C GLN A 72 19.02 7.17 -12.33
N LEU A 73 18.83 7.57 -13.59
CA LEU A 73 19.94 7.91 -14.48
C LEU A 73 20.76 8.99 -13.77
N ALA A 74 21.99 8.66 -13.38
CA ALA A 74 22.98 9.67 -13.05
C ALA A 74 23.22 10.45 -14.35
N VAL A 75 22.73 11.70 -14.39
CA VAL A 75 23.09 12.70 -15.40
C VAL A 75 24.35 13.40 -14.94
#